data_AF-A0A6C0J8F5-F1
#
_entry.id   AF-A0A6C0J8F5-F1
#
_cell.length_a   1.000
_cell.length_b   1.000
_cell.length_c   1.000
_cell.angle_alpha   90.00
_cell.angle_beta   90.00
_cell.angle_gamma   90.00
#
_symmetry.space_group_name_H-M   'P 1'
#
loop_
_entity.id
_entity.type
_entity.pdbx_description
1 polymer ?
#
loop_
_entity_poly.entity_id
_entity_poly.type
_entity_poly.pdbx_seq_one_letter_code
_entity_poly.pdbx_strand_id
1 'polypeptide(L)'
;MECCPICQEKFIEENIILVKHTSDNNIETSRKKNHCFHRECLLEWKKTLFNNNLEYTCPLDRDKIQSVHKVPIYIIRGLDLNEYDHNFLNLVNTTKLNDKMLSTFDDINETDQYGKSIAYYACMMGNYSLVTRLLKLNADFNKGTINGFTPLMVAINYYHNKLSLKLLSNKKIQANINSTDNKGMNAFYYSCKCVNYSIIVDFLTRKLPTKHHVRHALYSYRENIENNKIIGRDIINLMTHYLKNY
;
A
#
# COMPACT_ATOMS: atom_id res chain seq x y z
N MET A 1 -19.78 15.51 31.80
CA MET A 1 -20.56 16.33 30.85
C MET A 1 -19.94 16.11 29.48
N GLU A 2 -20.73 15.67 28.49
CA GLU A 2 -20.26 15.19 27.18
C GLU A 2 -20.27 16.27 26.08
N CYS A 3 -20.61 17.49 26.46
CA CYS A 3 -20.62 18.65 25.57
C CYS A 3 -19.28 19.37 25.62
N CYS A 4 -18.82 19.87 24.47
CA CYS A 4 -17.73 20.82 24.39
C CYS A 4 -18.09 22.08 25.19
N PRO A 5 -17.23 22.56 26.10
CA PRO A 5 -17.57 23.68 26.98
C PRO A 5 -17.63 25.05 26.26
N ILE A 6 -17.48 25.08 24.92
CA ILE A 6 -17.40 26.29 24.11
C ILE A 6 -18.63 26.42 23.20
N CYS A 7 -18.88 25.45 22.32
CA CYS A 7 -20.09 25.43 21.47
C CYS A 7 -21.29 24.73 22.12
N GLN A 8 -21.10 24.04 23.25
CA GLN A 8 -22.10 23.18 23.92
C GLN A 8 -22.59 21.96 23.11
N GLU A 9 -22.08 21.75 21.90
CA GLU A 9 -22.33 20.54 21.11
C GLU A 9 -21.57 19.33 21.67
N LYS A 10 -22.06 18.12 21.41
CA LYS A 10 -21.41 16.87 21.87
C LYS A 10 -20.13 16.58 21.09
N PHE A 11 -19.18 15.91 21.74
CA PHE A 11 -17.99 15.38 21.05
C PHE A 11 -18.38 14.32 20.02
N ILE A 12 -18.08 14.61 18.76
CA ILE A 12 -18.31 13.77 17.58
C ILE A 12 -16.96 13.75 16.82
N GLU A 13 -16.66 12.67 16.10
CA GLU A 13 -15.38 12.35 15.39
C GLU A 13 -14.34 11.53 16.20
N GLU A 14 -14.71 10.27 16.44
CA GLU A 14 -13.93 9.03 16.23
C GLU A 14 -12.38 9.02 16.35
N ASN A 15 -11.89 8.26 17.35
CA ASN A 15 -10.53 7.73 17.60
C ASN A 15 -9.58 8.48 18.57
N ILE A 16 -9.51 8.02 19.83
CA ILE A 16 -9.08 8.84 20.96
C ILE A 16 -8.17 8.07 21.97
N ILE A 17 -8.39 8.02 23.30
CA ILE A 17 -7.58 7.20 24.26
C ILE A 17 -8.40 6.56 25.40
N LEU A 18 -8.65 5.26 25.31
CA LEU A 18 -9.57 4.43 26.10
C LEU A 18 -9.42 4.45 27.64
N VAL A 19 -10.50 4.81 28.35
CA VAL A 19 -10.60 4.79 29.82
C VAL A 19 -11.88 4.09 30.28
N LYS A 20 -11.77 2.98 31.03
CA LYS A 20 -12.96 2.25 31.51
C LYS A 20 -13.32 2.63 32.95
N HIS A 21 -14.47 3.26 33.08
CA HIS A 21 -15.19 3.46 34.33
C HIS A 21 -16.07 2.23 34.65
N THR A 22 -16.36 1.98 35.93
CA THR A 22 -17.55 1.18 36.27
C THR A 22 -18.78 1.87 35.69
N SER A 23 -19.55 1.11 34.90
CA SER A 23 -20.60 1.54 33.95
C SER A 23 -20.11 2.42 32.78
N ASP A 24 -19.21 1.91 31.92
CA ASP A 24 -19.60 1.36 30.60
C ASP A 24 -18.40 0.89 29.74
N ASN A 25 -18.66 0.35 28.54
CA ASN A 25 -17.65 -0.15 27.61
C ASN A 25 -17.31 0.91 26.52
N ASN A 26 -16.22 1.69 26.68
CA ASN A 26 -15.57 2.64 25.74
C ASN A 26 -16.38 3.92 25.35
N ILE A 27 -16.05 5.22 25.59
CA ILE A 27 -15.18 6.03 26.49
C ILE A 27 -13.63 6.12 26.27
N GLU A 28 -13.11 7.34 25.95
CA GLU A 28 -11.72 7.67 25.48
C GLU A 28 -11.28 9.19 25.68
N THR A 29 -9.97 9.62 25.56
CA THR A 29 -9.37 10.85 24.86
C THR A 29 -8.05 11.56 25.40
N SER A 30 -7.15 12.04 24.47
CA SER A 30 -6.35 13.33 24.46
C SER A 30 -4.80 13.35 24.70
N ARG A 31 -4.08 14.32 24.10
CA ARG A 31 -2.59 14.49 24.21
C ARG A 31 -2.06 15.95 24.32
N LYS A 32 -2.25 16.61 25.47
CA LYS A 32 -1.21 17.39 26.20
C LYS A 32 -1.70 17.99 27.52
N LYS A 33 -3.00 18.24 27.62
CA LYS A 33 -3.80 18.30 28.86
C LYS A 33 -5.07 17.51 28.55
N ASN A 34 -5.56 16.66 29.45
CA ASN A 34 -6.68 15.74 29.16
C ASN A 34 -8.00 16.47 28.96
N HIS A 35 -8.22 17.00 27.75
CA HIS A 35 -9.45 17.67 27.33
C HIS A 35 -9.78 17.27 25.90
N CYS A 36 -11.06 17.10 25.61
CA CYS A 36 -11.61 17.01 24.26
C CYS A 36 -12.09 18.40 23.85
N PHE A 37 -11.87 18.79 22.60
CA PHE A 37 -12.39 20.01 21.97
C PHE A 37 -12.58 19.73 20.47
N HIS A 38 -13.64 20.22 19.85
CA HIS A 38 -13.78 20.18 18.38
C HIS A 38 -12.67 21.00 17.71
N ARG A 39 -12.30 20.68 16.46
CA ARG A 39 -11.19 21.33 15.71
C ARG A 39 -11.32 22.85 15.70
N GLU A 40 -12.52 23.37 15.44
CA GLU A 40 -12.80 24.80 15.37
C GLU A 40 -12.85 25.46 16.76
N CYS A 41 -13.56 24.85 17.72
CA CYS A 41 -13.58 25.33 19.10
C CYS A 41 -12.18 25.35 19.75
N LEU A 42 -11.29 24.44 19.36
CA LEU A 42 -9.89 24.43 19.77
C LEU A 42 -9.11 25.62 19.20
N LEU A 43 -9.42 26.08 17.99
CA LEU A 43 -8.83 27.29 17.40
C LEU A 43 -9.39 28.56 18.08
N GLU A 44 -10.68 28.59 18.36
CA GLU A 44 -11.32 29.69 19.11
C GLU A 44 -10.76 29.81 20.54
N TRP A 45 -10.63 28.69 21.24
CA TRP A 45 -10.03 28.61 22.57
C TRP A 45 -8.56 29.08 22.57
N LYS A 46 -7.79 28.71 21.53
CA LYS A 46 -6.40 29.17 21.36
C LYS A 46 -6.31 30.68 21.19
N LYS A 47 -7.27 31.35 20.54
CA LYS A 47 -7.33 32.82 20.48
C LYS A 47 -7.52 33.41 21.89
N THR A 48 -8.42 32.84 22.69
CA THR A 48 -8.66 33.30 24.08
C THR A 48 -7.50 33.03 25.05
N LEU A 49 -6.74 31.95 24.83
CA LEU A 49 -5.59 31.57 25.66
C LEU A 49 -4.44 32.58 25.65
N PHE A 50 -4.27 33.36 24.59
CA PHE A 50 -3.20 34.36 24.50
C PHE A 50 -3.51 35.66 25.26
N ASN A 51 -4.77 35.89 25.67
CA ASN A 51 -5.18 37.19 26.20
C ASN A 51 -5.25 37.26 27.74
N ASN A 52 -5.43 36.15 28.46
CA ASN A 52 -5.66 36.16 29.91
C ASN A 52 -4.81 35.12 30.67
N ASN A 53 -3.79 35.58 31.39
CA ASN A 53 -2.87 34.78 32.21
C ASN A 53 -3.54 34.23 33.49
N LEU A 54 -4.36 33.18 33.39
CA LEU A 54 -4.95 32.50 34.54
C LEU A 54 -4.83 30.96 34.42
N GLU A 55 -4.33 30.32 35.47
CA GLU A 55 -4.24 28.86 35.57
C GLU A 55 -5.60 28.26 35.94
N TYR A 56 -6.05 27.25 35.18
CA TYR A 56 -7.25 26.48 35.49
C TYR A 56 -7.02 24.97 35.30
N THR A 57 -7.61 24.18 36.20
CA THR A 57 -7.53 22.72 36.28
C THR A 57 -8.66 22.04 35.48
N CYS A 58 -8.47 20.77 35.12
CA CYS A 58 -9.42 20.02 34.29
C CYS A 58 -10.54 19.36 35.11
N PRO A 59 -11.83 19.42 34.69
CA PRO A 59 -12.95 18.74 35.36
C PRO A 59 -12.94 17.19 35.34
N LEU A 60 -11.88 16.55 34.86
CA LEU A 60 -11.73 15.09 34.78
C LEU A 60 -10.67 14.63 35.79
N ASP A 61 -11.04 14.68 37.07
CA ASP A 61 -10.17 14.33 38.20
C ASP A 61 -9.81 12.84 38.26
N ARG A 62 -8.60 12.58 38.77
CA ARG A 62 -7.87 11.30 38.64
C ARG A 62 -8.48 10.13 39.42
N ASP A 63 -9.20 10.40 40.50
CA ASP A 63 -9.48 9.42 41.56
C ASP A 63 -10.60 8.41 41.23
N LYS A 64 -11.10 8.48 40.00
CA LYS A 64 -12.29 7.76 39.52
C LYS A 64 -12.01 6.74 38.43
N ILE A 65 -10.78 6.72 37.89
CA ILE A 65 -10.34 5.85 36.80
C ILE A 65 -9.89 4.49 37.35
N GLN A 66 -10.64 3.42 37.09
CA GLN A 66 -10.26 2.07 37.52
C GLN A 66 -9.25 1.36 36.59
N SER A 67 -9.31 1.60 35.28
CA SER A 67 -8.31 1.03 34.36
C SER A 67 -8.17 1.82 33.04
N VAL A 68 -6.96 1.78 32.47
CA VAL A 68 -6.57 2.50 31.25
C VAL A 68 -6.16 1.49 30.19
N HIS A 69 -6.80 1.52 29.02
CA HIS A 69 -6.47 0.63 27.92
C HIS A 69 -5.59 1.34 26.88
N LYS A 70 -4.49 0.69 26.48
CA LYS A 70 -3.54 1.23 25.49
C LYS A 70 -3.95 0.82 24.08
N VAL A 71 -4.52 1.75 23.32
CA VAL A 71 -4.81 1.58 21.89
C VAL A 71 -3.56 1.93 21.05
N PRO A 72 -3.21 1.17 19.99
CA PRO A 72 -2.12 1.53 19.09
C PRO A 72 -2.34 2.86 18.37
N ILE A 73 -1.25 3.61 18.15
CA ILE A 73 -1.27 5.02 17.71
C ILE A 73 -1.85 5.26 16.30
N TYR A 74 -2.06 4.22 15.51
CA TYR A 74 -2.61 4.26 14.14
C TYR A 74 -4.13 4.10 14.07
N ILE A 75 -4.79 3.76 15.19
CA ILE A 75 -6.25 3.84 15.29
C ILE A 75 -6.60 5.28 15.70
N ILE A 76 -5.97 5.73 16.79
CA ILE A 76 -6.07 7.07 17.41
C ILE A 76 -5.81 8.21 16.41
N ARG A 77 -4.81 8.04 15.55
CA ARG A 77 -4.74 8.85 14.34
C ARG A 77 -5.62 8.13 13.32
N GLY A 78 -6.88 8.54 13.25
CA GLY A 78 -7.67 8.32 12.03
C GLY A 78 -6.76 8.66 10.87
N LEU A 79 -6.50 7.66 10.01
CA LEU A 79 -5.56 7.80 8.92
C LEU A 79 -6.23 8.69 7.90
N ASP A 80 -6.07 10.00 8.08
CA ASP A 80 -6.43 10.97 7.08
C ASP A 80 -5.41 10.86 5.94
N LEU A 81 -5.67 9.88 5.07
CA LEU A 81 -4.86 9.56 3.90
C LEU A 81 -4.83 10.73 2.89
N ASN A 82 -5.67 11.76 3.10
CA ASN A 82 -5.81 12.93 2.24
C ASN A 82 -4.88 14.10 2.62
N GLU A 83 -4.58 14.33 3.91
CA GLU A 83 -3.72 15.47 4.33
C GLU A 83 -2.20 15.23 4.12
N TYR A 84 -1.74 13.98 3.89
CA TYR A 84 -0.32 13.65 3.63
C TYR A 84 -0.12 12.56 2.56
N ASP A 85 -0.18 12.97 1.29
CA ASP A 85 0.52 12.35 0.14
C ASP A 85 0.60 10.81 0.20
N HIS A 86 -0.59 10.17 0.28
CA HIS A 86 -0.87 8.74 0.53
C HIS A 86 0.37 7.87 0.69
N ASN A 87 0.99 7.95 1.87
CA ASN A 87 2.38 7.51 2.02
C ASN A 87 2.49 6.00 2.27
N PHE A 88 1.84 5.20 1.42
CA PHE A 88 1.94 3.74 1.37
C PHE A 88 3.40 3.27 1.30
N LEU A 89 4.30 4.04 0.69
CA LEU A 89 5.74 3.79 0.72
C LEU A 89 6.28 3.82 2.16
N ASN A 90 6.05 4.92 2.91
CA ASN A 90 6.44 4.99 4.32
C ASN A 90 5.70 3.95 5.16
N LEU A 91 4.43 3.65 4.88
CA LEU A 91 3.68 2.63 5.61
C LEU A 91 4.31 1.24 5.45
N VAL A 92 4.62 0.83 4.20
CA VAL A 92 5.27 -0.44 3.87
C VAL A 92 6.71 -0.52 4.39
N ASN A 93 7.42 0.61 4.45
CA ASN A 93 8.81 0.68 4.93
C ASN A 93 8.92 0.71 6.46
N THR A 94 8.08 1.49 7.14
CA THR A 94 8.20 1.74 8.59
C THR A 94 7.36 0.80 9.45
N THR A 95 6.26 0.25 8.92
CA THR A 95 5.37 -0.62 9.69
C THR A 95 5.44 -2.07 9.25
N LYS A 96 5.58 -2.98 10.21
CA LYS A 96 5.53 -4.42 9.98
C LYS A 96 4.08 -4.87 9.85
N LEU A 97 3.41 -4.43 8.78
CA LEU A 97 2.00 -4.70 8.48
C LEU A 97 1.66 -6.18 8.68
N ASN A 98 0.70 -6.42 9.57
CA ASN A 98 0.20 -7.74 9.91
C ASN A 98 -1.25 -7.91 9.44
N ASP A 99 -1.72 -9.15 9.43
CA ASP A 99 -3.01 -9.52 8.85
C ASP A 99 -4.17 -8.75 9.52
N LYS A 100 -4.08 -8.49 10.83
CA LYS A 100 -5.07 -7.70 11.59
C LYS A 100 -5.08 -6.21 11.22
N MET A 101 -3.92 -5.62 10.97
CA MET A 101 -3.81 -4.22 10.51
C MET A 101 -4.29 -4.06 9.08
N LEU A 102 -4.09 -5.07 8.22
CA LEU A 102 -4.57 -5.04 6.84
C LEU A 102 -6.09 -5.27 6.75
N SER A 103 -6.68 -6.01 7.69
CA SER A 103 -8.14 -6.21 7.77
C SER A 103 -8.92 -5.02 8.34
N THR A 104 -8.24 -3.95 8.80
CA THR A 104 -8.87 -2.69 9.21
C THR A 104 -8.78 -1.60 8.14
N PHE A 105 -8.49 -1.97 6.89
CA PHE A 105 -8.56 -1.06 5.74
C PHE A 105 -9.97 -1.16 5.16
N ASP A 106 -10.63 -0.02 4.93
CA ASP A 106 -11.97 0.03 4.33
C ASP A 106 -11.94 -0.46 2.87
N ASP A 107 -10.90 -0.11 2.10
CA ASP A 107 -10.53 -0.77 0.84
C ASP A 107 -9.03 -1.10 0.79
N ILE A 108 -8.71 -2.38 0.67
CA ILE A 108 -7.33 -2.87 0.49
C ILE A 108 -6.75 -2.51 -0.90
N ASN A 109 -7.59 -2.04 -1.83
CA ASN A 109 -7.26 -1.68 -3.21
C ASN A 109 -7.27 -0.16 -3.45
N GLU A 110 -7.38 0.63 -2.38
CA GLU A 110 -7.21 2.08 -2.43
C GLU A 110 -5.86 2.42 -3.08
N THR A 111 -5.83 3.55 -3.77
CA THR A 111 -4.69 4.01 -4.56
C THR A 111 -4.40 5.47 -4.28
N ASP A 112 -3.12 5.81 -4.23
CA ASP A 112 -2.68 7.21 -4.15
C ASP A 112 -3.07 8.03 -5.40
N GLN A 113 -2.78 9.34 -5.35
CA GLN A 113 -2.92 10.28 -6.47
C GLN A 113 -2.18 9.89 -7.76
N TYR A 114 -1.32 8.87 -7.73
CA TYR A 114 -0.63 8.30 -8.90
C TYR A 114 -1.20 6.94 -9.35
N GLY A 115 -2.29 6.47 -8.72
CA GLY A 115 -2.90 5.17 -8.97
C GLY A 115 -2.14 3.99 -8.34
N LYS A 116 -1.20 4.22 -7.42
CA LYS A 116 -0.41 3.15 -6.78
C LYS A 116 -1.11 2.67 -5.52
N SER A 117 -1.41 1.38 -5.47
CA SER A 117 -1.98 0.72 -4.28
C SER A 117 -0.91 0.21 -3.34
N ILE A 118 -1.30 -0.21 -2.13
CA ILE A 118 -0.40 -0.89 -1.19
C ILE A 118 0.27 -2.14 -1.80
N ALA A 119 -0.40 -2.83 -2.73
CA ALA A 119 0.16 -3.95 -3.48
C ALA A 119 1.27 -3.51 -4.45
N TYR A 120 1.13 -2.37 -5.13
CA TYR A 120 2.19 -1.78 -5.95
C TYR A 120 3.45 -1.50 -5.10
N TYR A 121 3.29 -0.84 -3.95
CA TYR A 121 4.42 -0.50 -3.07
C TYR A 121 5.08 -1.75 -2.46
N ALA A 122 4.29 -2.75 -2.05
CA ALA A 122 4.81 -4.04 -1.57
C ALA A 122 5.63 -4.77 -2.66
N CYS A 123 5.20 -4.70 -3.92
CA CYS A 123 5.95 -5.24 -5.06
C CYS A 123 7.22 -4.47 -5.38
N MET A 124 7.18 -3.14 -5.36
CA MET A 124 8.34 -2.27 -5.60
C MET A 124 9.45 -2.51 -4.55
N MET A 125 9.07 -2.70 -3.28
CA MET A 125 9.98 -3.01 -2.17
C MET A 125 10.36 -4.49 -2.07
N GLY A 126 9.84 -5.36 -2.93
CA GLY A 126 10.15 -6.80 -2.89
C GLY A 126 9.64 -7.51 -1.63
N ASN A 127 8.68 -6.92 -0.90
CA ASN A 127 8.21 -7.41 0.39
C ASN A 127 7.32 -8.66 0.23
N TYR A 128 7.98 -9.80 0.01
CA TYR A 128 7.36 -11.09 -0.25
C TYR A 128 6.37 -11.52 0.84
N SER A 129 6.65 -11.17 2.10
CA SER A 129 5.76 -11.45 3.23
C SER A 129 4.46 -10.66 3.09
N LEU A 130 4.54 -9.35 2.90
CA LEU A 130 3.38 -8.48 2.73
C LEU A 130 2.56 -8.86 1.49
N VAL A 131 3.20 -9.10 0.34
CA VAL A 131 2.50 -9.57 -0.86
C VAL A 131 1.78 -10.89 -0.61
N THR A 132 2.39 -11.83 0.12
CA THR A 132 1.73 -13.10 0.48
C THR A 132 0.49 -12.88 1.36
N ARG A 133 0.47 -11.84 2.20
CA ARG A 133 -0.69 -11.45 3.01
C ARG A 133 -1.79 -10.78 2.17
N LEU A 134 -1.42 -9.79 1.37
CA LEU A 134 -2.33 -9.09 0.46
C LEU A 134 -3.03 -10.06 -0.52
N LEU A 135 -2.30 -11.06 -1.03
CA LEU A 135 -2.88 -12.12 -1.86
C LEU A 135 -3.91 -13.01 -1.12
N LYS A 136 -3.74 -13.23 0.20
CA LYS A 136 -4.75 -13.95 1.02
C LYS A 136 -5.99 -13.09 1.27
N LEU A 137 -5.82 -11.78 1.39
CA LEU A 137 -6.89 -10.79 1.56
C LEU A 137 -7.58 -10.42 0.25
N ASN A 138 -7.29 -11.13 -0.85
CA ASN A 138 -7.85 -10.88 -2.19
C ASN A 138 -7.59 -9.46 -2.75
N ALA A 139 -6.52 -8.78 -2.30
CA ALA A 139 -6.11 -7.53 -2.92
C ALA A 139 -5.81 -7.72 -4.42
N ASP A 140 -6.12 -6.70 -5.22
CA ASP A 140 -5.91 -6.71 -6.66
C ASP A 140 -4.47 -6.36 -7.03
N PHE A 141 -3.87 -7.25 -7.84
CA PHE A 141 -2.52 -7.11 -8.40
C PHE A 141 -2.55 -6.81 -9.91
N ASN A 142 -3.74 -6.66 -10.51
CA ASN A 142 -3.94 -6.35 -11.92
C ASN A 142 -4.17 -4.86 -12.18
N LYS A 143 -4.79 -4.12 -11.24
CA LYS A 143 -4.93 -2.65 -11.32
C LYS A 143 -3.55 -1.99 -11.50
N GLY A 144 -3.41 -1.25 -12.59
CA GLY A 144 -2.23 -0.46 -12.89
C GLY A 144 -2.29 0.94 -12.26
N THR A 145 -1.13 1.58 -12.18
CA THR A 145 -1.01 3.03 -11.90
C THR A 145 -1.61 3.88 -13.02
N ILE A 146 -1.67 5.21 -12.85
CA ILE A 146 -2.07 6.16 -13.92
C ILE A 146 -1.16 6.02 -15.17
N ASN A 147 0.08 5.56 -14.99
CA ASN A 147 1.02 5.27 -16.08
C ASN A 147 0.88 3.85 -16.65
N GLY A 148 -0.12 3.07 -16.21
CA GLY A 148 -0.38 1.69 -16.62
C GLY A 148 0.54 0.62 -15.99
N PHE A 149 1.52 1.01 -15.16
CA PHE A 149 2.40 0.04 -14.48
C PHE A 149 1.62 -0.82 -13.49
N THR A 150 1.62 -2.15 -13.70
CA THR A 150 1.03 -3.11 -12.75
C THR A 150 2.02 -3.51 -11.65
N PRO A 151 1.53 -3.98 -10.49
CA PRO A 151 2.34 -4.58 -9.43
C PRO A 151 3.33 -5.67 -9.90
N LEU A 152 3.02 -6.43 -10.96
CA LEU A 152 3.96 -7.40 -11.54
C LEU A 152 5.07 -6.71 -12.34
N MET A 153 4.76 -5.70 -13.15
CA MET A 153 5.78 -4.96 -13.92
C MET A 153 6.82 -4.33 -13.00
N VAL A 154 6.39 -3.70 -11.89
CA VAL A 154 7.31 -3.09 -10.94
C VAL A 154 8.14 -4.14 -10.19
N ALA A 155 7.57 -5.29 -9.80
CA ALA A 155 8.34 -6.38 -9.20
C ALA A 155 9.46 -6.90 -10.13
N ILE A 156 9.19 -7.01 -11.43
CA ILE A 156 10.17 -7.42 -12.44
C ILE A 156 11.24 -6.34 -12.67
N ASN A 157 10.82 -5.08 -12.83
CA ASN A 157 11.72 -3.95 -13.10
C ASN A 157 12.68 -3.65 -11.92
N TYR A 158 12.31 -4.03 -10.69
CA TYR A 158 13.16 -3.97 -9.50
C TYR A 158 13.84 -5.31 -9.16
N TYR A 159 13.89 -6.27 -10.11
CA TYR A 159 14.62 -7.55 -10.00
C TYR A 159 14.17 -8.49 -8.87
N HIS A 160 12.92 -8.37 -8.40
CA HIS A 160 12.36 -9.22 -7.34
C HIS A 160 11.91 -10.57 -7.89
N ASN A 161 12.87 -11.41 -8.32
CA ASN A 161 12.61 -12.63 -9.09
C ASN A 161 11.68 -13.62 -8.39
N LYS A 162 11.97 -13.95 -7.13
CA LYS A 162 11.16 -14.88 -6.32
C LYS A 162 9.72 -14.38 -6.13
N LEU A 163 9.55 -13.06 -6.01
CA LEU A 163 8.25 -12.43 -5.90
C LEU A 163 7.48 -12.47 -7.22
N SER A 164 8.17 -12.13 -8.32
CA SER A 164 7.60 -12.15 -9.66
C SER A 164 7.11 -13.54 -10.07
N LEU A 165 7.89 -14.60 -9.80
CA LEU A 165 7.47 -15.99 -10.02
C LEU A 165 6.28 -16.41 -9.16
N LYS A 166 6.17 -15.88 -7.93
CA LYS A 166 5.02 -16.11 -7.03
C LYS A 166 3.75 -15.44 -7.56
N LEU A 167 3.86 -14.23 -8.11
CA LEU A 167 2.76 -13.51 -8.76
C LEU A 167 2.35 -14.19 -10.07
N LEU A 168 3.31 -14.57 -10.92
CA LEU A 168 3.08 -15.32 -12.17
C LEU A 168 2.38 -16.65 -11.95
N SER A 169 2.60 -17.30 -10.80
CA SER A 169 1.93 -18.55 -10.44
C SER A 169 0.49 -18.36 -9.93
N ASN A 170 -0.01 -17.13 -9.80
CA ASN A 170 -1.38 -16.85 -9.35
C ASN A 170 -2.34 -16.69 -10.54
N LYS A 171 -3.35 -17.56 -10.64
CA LYS A 171 -4.36 -17.53 -11.72
C LYS A 171 -5.13 -16.21 -11.81
N LYS A 172 -5.39 -15.51 -10.70
CA LYS A 172 -6.07 -14.19 -10.74
C LYS A 172 -5.21 -13.13 -11.45
N ILE A 173 -3.89 -13.21 -11.32
CA ILE A 173 -2.94 -12.29 -11.96
C ILE A 173 -2.74 -12.65 -13.44
N GLN A 174 -2.83 -13.93 -13.77
CA GLN A 174 -2.72 -14.39 -15.16
C GLN A 174 -3.82 -13.81 -16.08
N ALA A 175 -4.97 -13.42 -15.54
CA ALA A 175 -6.07 -12.83 -16.31
C ALA A 175 -5.66 -11.58 -17.11
N ASN A 176 -4.88 -10.67 -16.49
CA ASN A 176 -4.44 -9.41 -17.10
C ASN A 176 -2.92 -9.40 -17.39
N ILE A 177 -2.31 -10.58 -17.56
CA ILE A 177 -0.85 -10.73 -17.71
C ILE A 177 -0.25 -10.01 -18.93
N ASN A 178 -1.09 -9.77 -19.94
CA ASN A 178 -0.72 -9.09 -21.18
C ASN A 178 -1.01 -7.59 -21.19
N SER A 179 -1.54 -7.02 -20.10
CA SER A 179 -1.75 -5.57 -19.98
C SER A 179 -0.43 -4.81 -20.15
N THR A 180 -0.50 -3.63 -20.76
CA THR A 180 0.65 -2.76 -21.07
C THR A 180 0.61 -1.48 -20.25
N ASP A 181 1.77 -0.89 -19.99
CA ASP A 181 1.89 0.49 -19.55
C ASP A 181 1.46 1.48 -20.67
N ASN A 182 1.48 2.78 -20.37
CA ASN A 182 1.12 3.83 -21.34
C ASN A 182 2.11 3.94 -22.53
N LYS A 183 3.19 3.15 -22.57
CA LYS A 183 4.15 3.06 -23.69
C LYS A 183 3.97 1.79 -24.51
N GLY A 184 3.03 0.91 -24.15
CA GLY A 184 2.82 -0.38 -24.83
C GLY A 184 3.71 -1.51 -24.30
N MET A 185 4.32 -1.35 -23.12
CA MET A 185 5.25 -2.32 -22.55
C MET A 185 4.54 -3.17 -21.51
N ASN A 186 4.55 -4.49 -21.67
CA ASN A 186 3.95 -5.41 -20.71
C ASN A 186 4.99 -6.05 -19.77
N ALA A 187 4.53 -6.83 -18.78
CA ALA A 187 5.40 -7.52 -17.84
C ALA A 187 6.46 -8.44 -18.51
N PHE A 188 6.14 -9.05 -19.65
CA PHE A 188 7.11 -9.84 -20.43
C PHE A 188 8.20 -8.95 -21.02
N TYR A 189 7.86 -7.79 -21.58
CA TYR A 189 8.84 -6.82 -22.08
C TYR A 189 9.83 -6.40 -20.98
N TYR A 190 9.36 -6.08 -19.77
CA TYR A 190 10.26 -5.73 -18.66
C TYR A 190 11.18 -6.88 -18.30
N SER A 191 10.73 -8.14 -18.38
CA SER A 191 11.61 -9.30 -18.13
C SER A 191 12.74 -9.40 -19.16
N CYS A 192 12.48 -9.07 -20.43
CA CYS A 192 13.49 -8.98 -21.47
C CYS A 192 14.43 -7.78 -21.28
N LYS A 193 13.89 -6.58 -21.03
CA LYS A 193 14.68 -5.35 -20.79
C LYS A 193 15.66 -5.52 -19.62
N CYS A 194 15.23 -6.17 -18.54
CA CYS A 194 16.05 -6.47 -17.36
C CYS A 194 16.93 -7.73 -17.54
N VAL A 195 16.99 -8.33 -18.73
CA VAL A 195 17.77 -9.56 -19.05
C VAL A 195 17.50 -10.70 -18.06
N ASN A 196 16.23 -10.83 -17.65
CA ASN A 196 15.82 -11.68 -16.54
C ASN A 196 15.46 -13.09 -17.02
N TYR A 197 16.49 -13.87 -17.35
CA TYR A 197 16.38 -15.21 -17.96
C TYR A 197 15.34 -16.11 -17.28
N SER A 198 15.35 -16.19 -15.95
CA SER A 198 14.43 -17.06 -15.18
C SER A 198 12.97 -16.69 -15.39
N ILE A 199 12.66 -15.39 -15.47
CA ILE A 199 11.29 -14.90 -15.67
C ILE A 199 10.87 -15.08 -17.13
N ILE A 200 11.76 -14.74 -18.09
CA ILE A 200 11.50 -14.92 -19.53
C ILE A 200 11.14 -16.38 -19.84
N VAL A 201 11.91 -17.33 -19.31
CA VAL A 201 11.66 -18.78 -19.49
C VAL A 201 10.34 -19.21 -18.86
N ASP A 202 9.99 -18.73 -17.66
CA ASP A 202 8.71 -19.05 -17.01
C ASP A 202 7.49 -18.54 -17.82
N PHE A 203 7.54 -17.29 -18.31
CA PHE A 203 6.52 -16.73 -19.20
C PHE A 203 6.30 -17.57 -20.46
N LEU A 204 7.38 -17.93 -21.16
CA LEU A 204 7.32 -18.68 -22.43
C LEU A 204 6.90 -20.13 -22.22
N THR A 205 7.40 -20.78 -21.16
CA THR A 205 7.02 -22.16 -20.80
C THR A 205 5.53 -22.28 -20.48
N ARG A 206 4.98 -21.29 -19.76
CA ARG A 206 3.55 -21.21 -19.42
C ARG A 206 2.66 -20.65 -20.54
N LYS A 207 3.24 -20.22 -21.67
CA LYS A 207 2.53 -19.62 -22.81
C LYS A 207 1.66 -18.41 -22.46
N LEU A 208 2.14 -17.60 -21.51
CA LEU A 208 1.44 -16.41 -21.02
C LEU A 208 1.48 -15.21 -21.99
N PRO A 209 2.58 -14.86 -22.68
CA PRO A 209 2.62 -13.68 -23.54
C PRO A 209 2.06 -13.95 -24.94
N THR A 210 1.36 -12.97 -25.53
CA THR A 210 0.93 -13.06 -26.94
C THR A 210 2.10 -13.00 -27.92
N LYS A 211 1.95 -13.54 -29.14
CA LYS A 211 2.95 -13.38 -30.23
C LYS A 211 3.35 -11.93 -30.47
N HIS A 212 2.41 -10.99 -30.36
CA HIS A 212 2.69 -9.57 -30.56
C HIS A 212 3.69 -9.07 -29.51
N HIS A 213 3.41 -9.32 -28.22
CA HIS A 213 4.30 -8.95 -27.13
C HIS A 213 5.66 -9.66 -27.19
N VAL A 214 5.71 -10.93 -27.62
CA VAL A 214 6.99 -11.64 -27.82
C VAL A 214 7.81 -11.04 -28.96
N ARG A 215 7.19 -10.63 -30.09
CA ARG A 215 7.89 -9.91 -31.16
C ARG A 215 8.42 -8.56 -30.69
N HIS A 216 7.59 -7.77 -30.00
CA HIS A 216 7.97 -6.45 -29.50
C HIS A 216 9.13 -6.54 -28.50
N ALA A 217 9.06 -7.44 -27.52
CA ALA A 217 10.12 -7.67 -26.55
C ALA A 217 11.41 -8.21 -27.21
N LEU A 218 11.31 -9.09 -28.22
CA LEU A 218 12.47 -9.63 -28.93
C LEU A 218 13.27 -8.56 -29.68
N TYR A 219 12.63 -7.49 -30.16
CA TYR A 219 13.33 -6.37 -30.79
C TYR A 219 14.26 -5.67 -29.79
N SER A 220 13.72 -5.14 -28.70
CA SER A 220 14.53 -4.48 -27.67
C SER A 220 15.52 -5.43 -27.00
N TYR A 221 15.17 -6.70 -26.84
CA TYR A 221 16.08 -7.68 -26.24
C TYR A 221 17.38 -7.83 -27.04
N ARG A 222 17.31 -7.82 -28.39
CA ARG A 222 18.49 -7.94 -29.25
C ARG A 222 19.47 -6.79 -29.09
N GLU A 223 18.97 -5.58 -28.83
CA GLU A 223 19.80 -4.38 -28.61
C GLU A 223 20.56 -4.42 -27.27
N ASN A 224 20.12 -5.23 -26.30
CA ASN A 224 20.68 -5.25 -24.94
C ASN A 224 21.65 -6.42 -24.65
N ILE A 225 21.91 -7.33 -25.60
CA ILE A 225 22.79 -8.51 -25.38
C ILE A 225 24.27 -8.14 -25.63
N GLU A 226 24.83 -7.35 -24.72
CA GLU A 226 26.27 -7.06 -24.72
C GLU A 226 27.05 -8.01 -23.78
N ASN A 227 26.44 -8.38 -22.64
CA ASN A 227 27.17 -8.95 -21.49
C ASN A 227 27.23 -10.48 -21.39
N ASN A 228 26.33 -11.25 -22.05
CA ASN A 228 26.42 -12.72 -22.08
C ASN A 228 25.86 -13.30 -23.39
N LYS A 229 26.74 -13.43 -24.38
CA LYS A 229 26.38 -13.79 -25.76
C LYS A 229 25.84 -15.21 -25.94
N ILE A 230 26.07 -16.14 -25.01
CA ILE A 230 25.58 -17.53 -25.13
C ILE A 230 24.12 -17.60 -24.67
N ILE A 231 23.86 -17.30 -23.40
CA ILE A 231 22.50 -17.37 -22.83
C ILE A 231 21.54 -16.40 -23.55
N GLY A 232 22.03 -15.23 -23.97
CA GLY A 232 21.26 -14.29 -24.79
C GLY A 232 20.80 -14.88 -26.13
N ARG A 233 21.64 -15.67 -26.81
CA ARG A 233 21.28 -16.38 -28.06
C ARG A 233 20.26 -17.49 -27.81
N ASP A 234 20.42 -18.27 -26.75
CA ASP A 234 19.48 -19.34 -26.41
C ASP A 234 18.06 -18.80 -26.13
N ILE A 235 17.97 -17.64 -25.47
CA ILE A 235 16.70 -16.93 -25.25
C ILE A 235 16.11 -16.39 -26.55
N ILE A 236 16.92 -15.82 -27.46
CA ILE A 236 16.46 -15.44 -28.80
C ILE A 236 15.90 -16.65 -29.55
N ASN A 237 16.58 -17.80 -29.47
CA ASN A 237 16.14 -19.05 -30.10
C ASN A 237 14.80 -19.52 -29.50
N LEU A 238 14.67 -19.49 -28.16
CA LEU A 238 13.44 -19.85 -27.45
C LEU A 238 12.25 -18.94 -27.82
N MET A 239 12.46 -17.62 -27.85
CA MET A 239 11.44 -16.64 -28.29
C MET A 239 11.07 -16.84 -29.78
N THR A 240 12.06 -17.12 -30.63
CA THR A 240 11.83 -17.37 -32.07
C THR A 240 11.06 -18.68 -32.30
N HIS A 241 11.36 -19.72 -31.53
CA HIS A 241 10.61 -20.99 -31.53
C HIS A 241 9.17 -20.79 -31.06
N TYR A 242 8.97 -20.03 -29.98
CA TYR A 242 7.64 -19.67 -29.48
C TYR A 242 6.79 -19.00 -30.58
N LEU A 243 7.34 -17.97 -31.25
CA LEU A 243 6.64 -17.23 -32.31
C LEU A 243 6.22 -18.08 -33.51
N LYS A 244 6.95 -19.16 -33.81
CA LYS A 244 6.63 -20.10 -34.88
C LYS A 244 5.53 -21.08 -34.47
N ASN A 245 5.58 -21.58 -33.24
CA ASN A 245 4.85 -22.79 -32.84
C ASN A 245 3.61 -22.56 -31.95
N TYR A 246 3.46 -21.38 -31.33
CA TYR A 246 2.33 -21.03 -30.46
C TYR A 246 1.73 -19.68 -30.81
#